data_AF-A0A4Q3GZD1-F1
#
_entry.id   AF-A0A4Q3GZD1-F1
#
_cell.length_a   1.000
_cell.length_b   1.000
_cell.length_c   1.000
_cell.angle_alpha   90.00
_cell.angle_beta   90.00
_cell.angle_gamma   90.00
#
_symmetry.space_group_name_H-M   'P 1'
#
loop_
_entity.id
_entity.type
_entity.pdbx_description
1 polymer ?
#
loop_
_entity_poly.entity_id
_entity_poly.type
_entity_poly.pdbx_seq_one_letter_code
_entity_poly.pdbx_strand_id
1 'polypeptide(L)'
;QKRASGDPYFSHPLEVAAILTEMHLDEATIAVALLHDTIEDTDATRKEIDQLFGAKIGQLVEGLTKLKRLDLVSKKAEQAENLRKLLLAIADDIRVLLVKLADRLHNMRTLGHMRQDKRLRIAQETMDIYAPLAGRMGMHDMREELEELSFQNLNPEAYKTILQRLSDLSERNAGLIKNIEQELTELLSQHGLANATVKGRQKKPYSVFRKMQSKSLSFEQLSDVWGFRVMVDMVPECYTALGIIHTRWRVVPGRFKDYISTPKQNDYQSIHTTIVGPARQRIELQIRTRRMHDIAEYGIAAHTLYKDGTNVSPGDAEARQSSAYKGLRTTIESLAEGDNPEEFLEHTKLELFQDQVYCFTPKGKLIALPRGATPIDFA
;
A
#
# COMPACT_ATOMS: atom_id res chain seq x y z
N GLN A 1 13.10 29.63 5.37
CA GLN A 1 13.22 28.50 6.31
C GLN A 1 14.05 27.38 5.65
N LYS A 2 14.78 26.57 6.44
CA LYS A 2 15.52 25.38 5.99
C LYS A 2 15.03 24.16 6.78
N ARG A 3 15.01 22.96 6.19
CA ARG A 3 14.67 21.72 6.89
C ARG A 3 15.78 21.31 7.86
N ALA A 4 15.47 20.36 8.75
CA ALA A 4 16.46 19.72 9.61
C ALA A 4 17.57 18.99 8.82
N SER A 5 17.34 18.65 7.55
CA SER A 5 18.33 18.10 6.61
C SER A 5 19.28 19.15 6.00
N GLY A 6 18.95 20.45 6.11
CA GLY A 6 19.68 21.54 5.46
C GLY A 6 19.12 21.97 4.10
N ASP A 7 18.20 21.19 3.53
CA ASP A 7 17.57 21.47 2.22
C ASP A 7 16.64 22.69 2.27
N PRO A 8 16.41 23.36 1.11
CA PRO A 8 15.39 24.39 0.99
C PRO A 8 14.02 23.85 1.40
N TYR A 9 13.27 24.62 2.20
CA TYR A 9 12.01 24.17 2.77
C TYR A 9 10.95 23.74 1.72
N PHE A 10 10.99 24.32 0.51
CA PHE A 10 10.08 24.00 -0.59
C PHE A 10 10.36 22.66 -1.30
N SER A 11 11.50 22.00 -1.04
CA SER A 11 11.84 20.75 -1.75
C SER A 11 10.84 19.64 -1.44
N HIS A 12 10.34 19.57 -0.21
CA HIS A 12 9.41 18.51 0.18
C HIS A 12 8.02 18.64 -0.43
N PRO A 13 7.30 19.78 -0.36
CA PRO A 13 6.02 19.91 -1.06
C PRO A 13 6.15 19.60 -2.55
N LEU A 14 7.29 19.94 -3.17
CA LEU A 14 7.56 19.60 -4.57
C LEU A 14 7.72 18.08 -4.79
N GLU A 15 8.47 17.38 -3.93
CA GLU A 15 8.62 15.92 -3.99
C GLU A 15 7.29 15.19 -3.73
N VAL A 16 6.47 15.69 -2.79
CA VAL A 16 5.13 15.14 -2.54
C VAL A 16 4.24 15.33 -3.78
N ALA A 17 4.27 16.52 -4.39
CA ALA A 17 3.58 16.79 -5.65
C ALA A 17 4.10 15.89 -6.80
N ALA A 18 5.41 15.62 -6.86
CA ALA A 18 6.00 14.74 -7.87
C ALA A 18 5.48 13.30 -7.72
N ILE A 19 5.47 12.75 -6.49
CA ILE A 19 4.91 11.41 -6.21
C ILE A 19 3.44 11.32 -6.68
N LEU A 20 2.64 12.35 -6.41
CA LEU A 20 1.22 12.37 -6.80
C LEU A 20 1.04 12.57 -8.32
N THR A 21 1.97 13.26 -8.97
CA THR A 21 2.00 13.43 -10.43
C THR A 21 2.31 12.12 -11.13
N GLU A 22 3.22 11.30 -10.60
CA GLU A 22 3.50 9.94 -11.11
C GLU A 22 2.28 9.03 -11.03
N MET A 23 1.35 9.28 -10.11
CA MET A 23 0.07 8.57 -10.00
C MET A 23 -1.00 9.13 -10.95
N HIS A 24 -0.70 10.19 -11.69
CA HIS A 24 -1.60 10.89 -12.62
C HIS A 24 -2.87 11.44 -11.94
N LEU A 25 -2.72 12.02 -10.75
CA LEU A 25 -3.83 12.67 -10.03
C LEU A 25 -4.18 14.06 -10.59
N ASP A 26 -5.38 14.54 -10.28
CA ASP A 26 -5.94 15.81 -10.72
C ASP A 26 -5.15 17.04 -10.24
N GLU A 27 -5.23 18.13 -11.01
CA GLU A 27 -4.55 19.40 -10.71
C GLU A 27 -4.82 19.91 -9.28
N ALA A 28 -6.05 19.72 -8.78
CA ALA A 28 -6.41 20.14 -7.43
C ALA A 28 -5.66 19.33 -6.35
N THR A 29 -5.43 18.03 -6.55
CA THR A 29 -4.61 17.22 -5.62
C THR A 29 -3.16 17.68 -5.62
N ILE A 30 -2.62 18.00 -6.79
CA ILE A 30 -1.25 18.51 -6.91
C ILE A 30 -1.11 19.88 -6.23
N ALA A 31 -2.09 20.77 -6.38
CA ALA A 31 -2.12 22.05 -5.70
C ALA A 31 -2.17 21.87 -4.17
N VAL A 32 -3.01 20.97 -3.66
CA VAL A 32 -3.07 20.66 -2.22
C VAL A 32 -1.73 20.14 -1.72
N ALA A 33 -1.05 19.27 -2.48
CA ALA A 33 0.26 18.76 -2.13
C ALA A 33 1.33 19.85 -2.01
N LEU A 34 1.30 20.87 -2.86
CA LEU A 34 2.20 22.02 -2.76
C LEU A 34 1.90 22.90 -1.54
N LEU A 35 0.64 22.89 -1.07
CA LEU A 35 0.16 23.75 0.01
C LEU A 35 0.05 23.06 1.38
N HIS A 36 0.22 21.73 1.47
CA HIS A 36 -0.20 20.96 2.64
C HIS A 36 0.43 21.39 3.97
N ASP A 37 1.70 21.81 3.98
CA ASP A 37 2.41 22.27 5.18
C ASP A 37 2.30 23.79 5.42
N THR A 38 1.67 24.56 4.51
CA THR A 38 1.70 26.03 4.55
C THR A 38 1.02 26.61 5.78
N ILE A 39 -0.14 26.09 6.19
CA ILE A 39 -0.88 26.58 7.37
C ILE A 39 -0.13 26.23 8.69
N GLU A 40 0.61 25.12 8.70
CA GLU A 40 1.33 24.70 9.91
C GLU A 40 2.60 25.53 10.13
N ASP A 41 3.38 25.72 9.07
CA ASP A 41 4.78 26.16 9.14
C ASP A 41 5.00 27.62 8.69
N THR A 42 3.95 28.27 8.16
CA THR A 42 4.00 29.67 7.74
C THR A 42 2.87 30.48 8.37
N ASP A 43 2.87 31.80 8.12
CA ASP A 43 1.79 32.71 8.57
C ASP A 43 0.54 32.64 7.67
N ALA A 44 0.56 31.78 6.64
CA ALA A 44 -0.56 31.60 5.72
C ALA A 44 -1.80 31.08 6.45
N THR A 45 -2.95 31.65 6.13
CA THR A 45 -4.24 31.30 6.74
C THR A 45 -5.14 30.55 5.78
N ARG A 46 -6.07 29.77 6.33
CA ARG A 46 -7.11 29.10 5.54
C ARG A 46 -7.88 30.07 4.64
N LYS A 47 -8.19 31.28 5.13
CA LYS A 47 -8.91 32.30 4.36
C LYS A 47 -8.14 32.77 3.13
N GLU A 48 -6.82 32.89 3.22
CA GLU A 48 -5.98 33.27 2.09
C GLU A 48 -5.94 32.17 1.03
N ILE A 49 -5.85 30.91 1.46
CA ILE A 49 -5.90 29.76 0.55
C ILE A 49 -7.26 29.69 -0.16
N ASP A 50 -8.35 29.92 0.56
CA ASP A 50 -9.70 29.96 -0.03
C ASP A 50 -9.84 31.06 -1.09
N GLN A 51 -9.23 32.22 -0.87
CA GLN A 51 -9.26 33.35 -1.82
C GLN A 51 -8.42 33.09 -3.07
N LEU A 52 -7.26 32.45 -2.93
CA LEU A 52 -6.31 32.24 -4.02
C LEU A 52 -6.62 30.99 -4.85
N PHE A 53 -7.06 29.91 -4.20
CA PHE A 53 -7.23 28.58 -4.80
C PHE A 53 -8.66 28.03 -4.70
N GLY A 54 -9.55 28.73 -3.99
CA GLY A 54 -10.95 28.33 -3.82
C GLY A 54 -11.19 27.49 -2.57
N ALA A 55 -12.45 27.52 -2.10
CA ALA A 55 -12.87 26.90 -0.84
C ALA A 55 -12.60 25.39 -0.75
N LYS A 56 -12.67 24.69 -1.89
CA LYS A 56 -12.45 23.24 -1.98
C LYS A 56 -10.99 22.86 -1.71
N ILE A 57 -10.03 23.59 -2.27
CA ILE A 57 -8.59 23.36 -2.01
C ILE A 57 -8.27 23.70 -0.56
N GLY A 58 -8.79 24.81 -0.04
CA GLY A 58 -8.62 25.16 1.36
C GLY A 58 -9.13 24.08 2.31
N GLN A 59 -10.29 23.45 2.00
CA GLN A 59 -10.86 22.37 2.82
C GLN A 59 -9.93 21.16 2.89
N LEU A 60 -9.37 20.77 1.76
CA LEU A 60 -8.42 19.66 1.69
C LEU A 60 -7.13 19.95 2.46
N VAL A 61 -6.59 21.16 2.34
CA VAL A 61 -5.40 21.58 3.09
C VAL A 61 -5.70 21.59 4.60
N GLU A 62 -6.85 22.12 5.03
CA GLU A 62 -7.23 22.08 6.45
C GLU A 62 -7.38 20.65 7.01
N GLY A 63 -7.91 19.72 6.19
CA GLY A 63 -8.01 18.31 6.54
C GLY A 63 -6.64 17.64 6.79
N LEU A 64 -5.58 18.15 6.15
CA LEU A 64 -4.21 17.65 6.31
C LEU A 64 -3.48 18.24 7.51
N THR A 65 -3.95 19.39 8.01
CA THR A 65 -3.32 20.10 9.13
C THR A 65 -3.65 19.47 10.48
N LYS A 66 -2.63 19.28 11.30
CA LYS A 66 -2.73 18.80 12.68
C LYS A 66 -3.41 19.83 13.57
N LEU A 67 -4.05 19.34 14.63
CA LEU A 67 -4.60 20.21 15.67
C LEU A 67 -3.43 20.82 16.46
N LYS A 68 -3.30 22.16 16.42
CA LYS A 68 -2.33 22.88 17.26
C LYS A 68 -2.85 22.85 18.71
N ARG A 69 -2.17 22.07 19.57
CA ARG A 69 -2.28 22.06 21.04
C ARG A 69 -3.72 21.99 21.58
N LEU A 70 -4.23 20.78 21.72
CA LEU A 70 -5.28 20.52 22.71
C LEU A 70 -4.62 20.31 24.08
N ASP A 71 -5.29 20.71 25.16
CA ASP A 71 -4.92 20.40 26.56
C ASP A 71 -5.17 18.90 26.87
N LEU A 72 -4.65 18.02 26.01
CA LEU A 72 -4.79 16.58 26.17
C LEU A 72 -3.78 16.10 27.20
N VAL A 73 -4.29 15.34 28.19
CA VAL A 73 -3.55 14.87 29.35
C VAL A 73 -2.41 13.90 28.97
N SER A 74 -2.47 13.27 27.79
CA SER A 74 -1.46 12.32 27.31
C SER A 74 -1.12 12.48 25.81
N LYS A 75 0.13 12.20 25.45
CA LYS A 75 0.60 12.15 24.05
C LYS A 75 -0.12 11.10 23.20
N LYS A 76 -0.64 10.04 23.85
CA LYS A 76 -1.38 8.97 23.17
C LYS A 76 -2.77 9.46 22.75
N ALA A 77 -3.44 10.22 23.63
CA ALA A 77 -4.71 10.86 23.32
C ALA A 77 -4.55 11.90 22.19
N GLU A 78 -3.47 12.69 22.20
CA GLU A 78 -3.16 13.63 21.11
C GLU A 78 -2.96 12.92 19.76
N GLN A 79 -2.27 11.78 19.75
CA GLN A 79 -2.10 10.99 18.54
C GLN A 79 -3.42 10.39 18.05
N ALA A 80 -4.25 9.90 18.96
CA ALA A 80 -5.57 9.35 18.65
C ALA A 80 -6.49 10.39 18.01
N GLU A 81 -6.53 11.60 18.58
CA GLU A 81 -7.38 12.68 18.08
C GLU A 81 -6.92 13.23 16.73
N ASN A 82 -5.61 13.37 16.52
CA ASN A 82 -5.07 13.74 15.21
C ASN A 82 -5.40 12.68 14.15
N LEU A 83 -5.35 11.38 14.50
CA LEU A 83 -5.74 10.33 13.57
C LEU A 83 -7.25 10.34 13.31
N ARG A 84 -8.08 10.57 14.33
CA ARG A 84 -9.54 10.68 14.20
C ARG A 84 -9.91 11.79 13.23
N LYS A 85 -9.35 12.99 13.40
CA LYS A 85 -9.53 14.12 12.47
C LYS A 85 -9.11 13.75 11.05
N LEU A 86 -7.94 13.13 10.89
CA LEU A 86 -7.44 12.69 9.59
C LEU A 86 -8.42 11.71 8.93
N LEU A 87 -8.92 10.72 9.68
CA LEU A 87 -9.85 9.71 9.15
C LEU A 87 -11.19 10.33 8.74
N LEU A 88 -11.74 11.26 9.52
CA LEU A 88 -12.94 12.00 9.13
C LEU A 88 -12.72 12.81 7.85
N ALA A 89 -11.57 13.50 7.74
CA ALA A 89 -11.22 14.24 6.52
C ALA A 89 -11.06 13.31 5.29
N ILE A 90 -10.59 12.09 5.49
CA ILE A 90 -10.50 11.07 4.44
C ILE A 90 -11.89 10.56 4.04
N ALA A 91 -12.78 10.36 5.01
CA ALA A 91 -14.16 9.95 4.75
C ALA A 91 -14.91 11.00 3.92
N ASP A 92 -14.60 12.28 4.12
CA ASP A 92 -15.12 13.39 3.31
C ASP A 92 -14.48 13.43 1.92
N ASP A 93 -13.15 13.31 1.82
CA ASP A 93 -12.43 13.31 0.54
C ASP A 93 -11.15 12.48 0.56
N ILE A 94 -11.10 11.44 -0.28
CA ILE A 94 -9.95 10.53 -0.39
C ILE A 94 -8.63 11.23 -0.76
N ARG A 95 -8.67 12.39 -1.42
CA ARG A 95 -7.45 13.11 -1.83
C ARG A 95 -6.63 13.54 -0.61
N VAL A 96 -7.26 13.74 0.53
CA VAL A 96 -6.58 13.94 1.83
C VAL A 96 -5.70 12.73 2.17
N LEU A 97 -6.21 11.50 2.00
CA LEU A 97 -5.41 10.29 2.25
C LEU A 97 -4.23 10.19 1.27
N LEU A 98 -4.47 10.44 -0.02
CA LEU A 98 -3.43 10.34 -1.06
C LEU A 98 -2.27 11.30 -0.78
N VAL A 99 -2.58 12.57 -0.50
CA VAL A 99 -1.56 13.55 -0.13
C VAL A 99 -0.84 13.13 1.15
N LYS A 100 -1.56 12.64 2.16
CA LYS A 100 -0.95 12.23 3.42
C LYS A 100 -0.02 11.01 3.29
N LEU A 101 -0.39 10.06 2.44
CA LEU A 101 0.45 8.90 2.14
C LEU A 101 1.70 9.30 1.36
N ALA A 102 1.59 10.22 0.39
CA ALA A 102 2.74 10.75 -0.35
C ALA A 102 3.69 11.56 0.56
N ASP A 103 3.16 12.44 1.41
CA ASP A 103 3.90 13.12 2.48
C ASP A 103 4.66 12.11 3.36
N ARG A 104 3.93 11.11 3.86
CA ARG A 104 4.53 10.08 4.71
C ARG A 104 5.63 9.29 3.99
N LEU A 105 5.42 8.93 2.73
CA LEU A 105 6.41 8.20 1.92
C LEU A 105 7.69 9.01 1.77
N HIS A 106 7.59 10.29 1.40
CA HIS A 106 8.75 11.16 1.31
C HIS A 106 9.48 11.32 2.66
N ASN A 107 8.73 11.46 3.75
CA ASN A 107 9.32 11.53 5.10
C ASN A 107 10.07 10.25 5.47
N MET A 108 9.58 9.08 5.05
CA MET A 108 10.27 7.80 5.23
C MET A 108 11.53 7.69 4.38
N ARG A 109 11.51 8.17 3.12
CA ARG A 109 12.69 8.22 2.23
C ARG A 109 13.81 9.09 2.80
N THR A 110 13.47 10.15 3.53
CA THR A 110 14.42 11.13 4.09
C THR A 110 14.71 10.97 5.59
N LEU A 111 14.20 9.89 6.20
CA LEU A 111 14.20 9.65 7.64
C LEU A 111 15.60 9.58 8.28
N GLY A 112 16.63 9.33 7.48
CA GLY A 112 18.03 9.22 7.90
C GLY A 112 18.61 10.45 8.61
N HIS A 113 18.04 11.64 8.37
CA HIS A 113 18.50 12.89 8.98
C HIS A 113 17.90 13.15 10.37
N MET A 114 16.93 12.35 10.79
CA MET A 114 16.27 12.52 12.09
C MET A 114 17.00 11.79 13.21
N ARG A 115 16.87 12.33 14.42
CA ARG A 115 17.25 11.66 15.68
C ARG A 115 16.62 10.28 15.79
N GLN A 116 17.34 9.34 16.39
CA GLN A 116 16.93 7.93 16.49
C GLN A 116 15.56 7.75 17.15
N ASP A 117 15.26 8.50 18.21
CA ASP A 117 13.97 8.44 18.92
C ASP A 117 12.79 8.83 18.03
N LYS A 118 12.96 9.84 17.17
CA LYS A 118 11.94 10.28 16.21
C LYS A 118 11.81 9.29 15.06
N ARG A 119 12.94 8.79 14.55
CA ARG A 119 13.00 7.79 13.47
C ARG A 119 12.23 6.52 13.81
N LEU A 120 12.48 5.93 14.98
CA LEU A 120 11.78 4.72 15.42
C LEU A 120 10.27 4.96 15.55
N ARG A 121 9.87 6.10 16.11
CA ARG A 121 8.46 6.46 16.27
C ARG A 121 7.75 6.60 14.92
N ILE A 122 8.36 7.34 13.98
CA ILE A 122 7.80 7.55 12.64
C ILE A 122 7.73 6.23 11.88
N ALA A 123 8.78 5.41 11.94
CA ALA A 123 8.80 4.09 11.30
C ALA A 123 7.72 3.15 11.87
N GLN A 124 7.52 3.16 13.19
CA GLN A 124 6.48 2.36 13.86
C GLN A 124 5.09 2.84 13.45
N GLU A 125 4.83 4.15 13.49
CA GLU A 125 3.58 4.74 13.05
C GLU A 125 3.27 4.42 11.57
N THR A 126 4.29 4.50 10.70
CA THR A 126 4.17 4.11 9.31
C THR A 126 3.78 2.64 9.15
N MET A 127 4.41 1.74 9.91
CA MET A 127 4.13 0.30 9.86
C MET A 127 2.72 -0.02 10.37
N ASP A 128 2.29 0.65 11.44
CA ASP A 128 1.05 0.33 12.15
C ASP A 128 -0.19 0.99 11.52
N ILE A 129 -0.02 2.09 10.79
CA ILE A 129 -1.14 2.92 10.31
C ILE A 129 -1.06 3.14 8.79
N TYR A 130 0.00 3.78 8.31
CA TYR A 130 0.04 4.27 6.92
C TYR A 130 0.24 3.16 5.88
N ALA A 131 1.10 2.19 6.13
CA ALA A 131 1.27 1.03 5.26
C ALA A 131 -0.03 0.20 5.14
N PRO A 132 -0.71 -0.16 6.26
CA PRO A 132 -2.02 -0.81 6.21
C PRO A 132 -3.07 0.01 5.45
N LEU A 133 -3.15 1.33 5.67
CA LEU A 133 -4.05 2.23 4.94
C LEU A 133 -3.79 2.19 3.42
N ALA A 134 -2.53 2.33 3.00
CA ALA A 134 -2.15 2.20 1.59
C ALA A 134 -2.57 0.84 1.01
N GLY A 135 -2.37 -0.24 1.77
CA GLY A 135 -2.81 -1.59 1.40
C GLY A 135 -4.32 -1.73 1.22
N ARG A 136 -5.09 -1.16 2.16
CA ARG A 136 -6.55 -1.17 2.10
C ARG A 136 -7.07 -0.41 0.89
N MET A 137 -6.38 0.66 0.48
CA MET A 137 -6.68 1.42 -0.74
C MET A 137 -6.14 0.80 -2.03
N GLY A 138 -5.52 -0.38 -1.96
CA GLY A 138 -4.98 -1.09 -3.12
C GLY A 138 -3.64 -0.53 -3.64
N MET A 139 -3.04 0.43 -2.95
CA MET A 139 -1.77 1.07 -3.32
C MET A 139 -0.58 0.17 -2.91
N HIS A 140 -0.42 -0.97 -3.60
CA HIS A 140 0.53 -2.00 -3.18
C HIS A 140 1.98 -1.55 -3.22
N ASP A 141 2.40 -0.79 -4.22
CA ASP A 141 3.80 -0.39 -4.37
C ASP A 141 4.22 0.56 -3.25
N MET A 142 3.38 1.56 -3.00
CA MET A 142 3.55 2.49 -1.88
C MET A 142 3.53 1.76 -0.54
N ARG A 143 2.59 0.83 -0.32
CA ARG A 143 2.59 0.01 0.91
C ARG A 143 3.91 -0.74 1.07
N GLU A 144 4.34 -1.47 0.04
CA GLU A 144 5.55 -2.29 0.12
C GLU A 144 6.80 -1.43 0.37
N GLU A 145 6.86 -0.22 -0.19
CA GLU A 145 7.93 0.73 0.09
C GLU A 145 7.88 1.30 1.51
N LEU A 146 6.70 1.70 2.00
CA LEU A 146 6.52 2.15 3.39
C LEU A 146 6.91 1.04 4.39
N GLU A 147 6.47 -0.19 4.16
CA GLU A 147 6.82 -1.36 4.97
C GLU A 147 8.32 -1.62 4.98
N GLU A 148 8.98 -1.54 3.83
CA GLU A 148 10.43 -1.75 3.69
C GLU A 148 11.24 -0.68 4.41
N LEU A 149 10.93 0.60 4.18
CA LEU A 149 11.56 1.73 4.85
C LEU A 149 11.34 1.65 6.37
N SER A 150 10.15 1.27 6.81
CA SER A 150 9.88 1.05 8.24
C SER A 150 10.70 -0.11 8.79
N PHE A 151 10.75 -1.24 8.08
CA PHE A 151 11.48 -2.43 8.51
C PHE A 151 12.98 -2.17 8.65
N GLN A 152 13.58 -1.42 7.71
CA GLN A 152 14.99 -1.01 7.78
C GLN A 152 15.31 -0.22 9.06
N ASN A 153 14.36 0.58 9.54
CA ASN A 153 14.56 1.42 10.72
C ASN A 153 14.19 0.71 12.03
N LEU A 154 13.17 -0.15 12.02
CA LEU A 154 12.70 -0.88 13.20
C LEU A 154 13.56 -2.09 13.53
N ASN A 155 14.06 -2.80 12.50
CA ASN A 155 14.86 -4.01 12.68
C ASN A 155 16.01 -4.10 11.65
N PRO A 156 17.04 -3.23 11.78
CA PRO A 156 18.09 -3.08 10.78
C PRO A 156 18.92 -4.35 10.55
N GLU A 157 19.15 -5.14 11.60
CA GLU A 157 19.97 -6.36 11.52
C GLU A 157 19.25 -7.48 10.75
N ALA A 158 17.95 -7.67 11.02
CA ALA A 158 17.12 -8.60 10.24
C ALA A 158 17.00 -8.16 8.78
N TYR A 159 16.83 -6.86 8.54
CA TYR A 159 16.79 -6.30 7.19
C TYR A 159 18.07 -6.58 6.40
N LYS A 160 19.25 -6.26 6.96
CA LYS A 160 20.55 -6.54 6.31
C LYS A 160 20.74 -8.02 5.99
N THR A 161 20.40 -8.89 6.94
CA THR A 161 20.56 -10.34 6.78
C THR A 161 19.70 -10.87 5.63
N ILE A 162 18.43 -10.45 5.56
CA ILE A 162 17.51 -10.88 4.50
C ILE A 162 17.93 -10.29 3.16
N LEU A 163 18.32 -9.01 3.14
CA LEU A 163 18.78 -8.34 1.93
C LEU A 163 19.99 -9.05 1.31
N GLN A 164 20.98 -9.40 2.13
CA GLN A 164 22.16 -10.13 1.66
C GLN A 164 21.80 -11.52 1.10
N ARG A 165 20.98 -12.29 1.81
CA ARG A 165 20.52 -13.60 1.34
C ARG A 165 19.72 -13.51 0.04
N LEU A 166 18.89 -12.47 -0.12
CA LEU A 166 18.14 -12.22 -1.34
C LEU A 166 19.05 -11.83 -2.50
N SER A 167 20.10 -11.03 -2.25
CA SER A 167 21.10 -10.67 -3.25
C SER A 167 21.87 -11.88 -3.75
N ASP A 168 22.42 -12.68 -2.83
CA ASP A 168 23.18 -13.90 -3.17
C ASP A 168 22.33 -14.88 -4.00
N LEU A 169 21.04 -15.00 -3.64
CA LEU A 169 20.12 -15.88 -4.34
C LEU A 169 19.71 -15.32 -5.71
N SER A 170 19.62 -14.01 -5.86
CA SER A 170 19.40 -13.33 -7.14
C SER A 170 20.56 -13.56 -8.10
N GLU A 171 21.79 -13.34 -7.65
CA GLU A 171 22.99 -13.54 -8.48
C GLU A 171 23.12 -14.98 -8.98
N ARG A 172 22.89 -15.96 -8.10
CA ARG A 172 22.92 -17.39 -8.47
C ARG A 172 21.85 -17.79 -9.47
N ASN A 173 20.68 -17.15 -9.42
CA ASN A 173 19.51 -17.53 -10.23
C ASN A 173 19.22 -16.59 -11.40
N ALA A 174 20.03 -15.54 -11.63
CA ALA A 174 19.78 -14.54 -12.66
C ALA A 174 19.60 -15.17 -14.06
N GLY A 175 20.46 -16.13 -14.42
CA GLY A 175 20.34 -16.86 -15.69
C GLY A 175 19.07 -17.72 -15.77
N LEU A 176 18.70 -18.36 -14.66
CA LEU A 176 17.50 -19.20 -14.59
C LEU A 176 16.22 -18.38 -14.73
N ILE A 177 16.15 -17.22 -14.07
CA ILE A 177 15.00 -16.31 -14.13
C ILE A 177 14.79 -15.86 -15.57
N LYS A 178 15.86 -15.42 -16.25
CA LYS A 178 15.81 -14.96 -17.64
C LYS A 178 15.38 -16.08 -18.60
N ASN A 179 15.86 -17.31 -18.38
CA ASN A 179 15.44 -18.46 -19.18
C ASN A 179 13.95 -18.77 -18.99
N ILE A 180 13.43 -18.71 -17.76
CA ILE A 180 12.01 -18.93 -17.48
C ILE A 180 11.15 -17.81 -18.10
N GLU A 181 11.58 -16.55 -18.04
CA GLU A 181 10.89 -15.44 -18.72
C GLU A 181 10.79 -15.69 -20.23
N GLN A 182 11.88 -16.11 -20.86
CA GLN A 182 11.93 -16.43 -22.29
C GLN A 182 11.02 -17.61 -22.63
N GLU A 183 11.12 -18.73 -21.90
CA GLU A 183 10.30 -19.92 -22.16
C GLU A 183 8.80 -19.63 -21.97
N LEU A 184 8.42 -18.86 -20.94
CA LEU A 184 7.02 -18.44 -20.75
C LEU A 184 6.55 -17.51 -21.88
N THR A 185 7.39 -16.55 -22.29
CA THR A 185 7.03 -15.59 -23.35
C THR A 185 6.87 -16.29 -24.70
N GLU A 186 7.79 -17.18 -25.06
CA GLU A 186 7.73 -17.97 -26.29
C GLU A 186 6.50 -18.89 -26.32
N LEU A 187 6.22 -19.58 -25.21
CA LEU A 187 5.06 -20.45 -25.09
C LEU A 187 3.75 -19.68 -25.32
N LEU A 188 3.60 -18.51 -24.71
CA LEU A 188 2.41 -17.67 -24.85
C LEU A 188 2.29 -17.13 -26.28
N SER A 189 3.40 -16.67 -26.87
CA SER A 189 3.43 -16.16 -28.24
C SER A 189 3.02 -17.21 -29.28
N GLN A 190 3.53 -18.45 -29.15
CA GLN A 190 3.19 -19.57 -30.03
C GLN A 190 1.70 -19.94 -30.02
N HIS A 191 0.99 -19.61 -28.94
CA HIS A 191 -0.44 -19.90 -28.76
C HIS A 191 -1.33 -18.67 -28.98
N GLY A 192 -0.84 -17.66 -29.69
CA GLY A 192 -1.63 -16.50 -30.13
C GLY A 192 -1.64 -15.32 -29.16
N LEU A 193 -0.82 -15.33 -28.09
CA LEU A 193 -0.68 -14.22 -27.15
C LEU A 193 0.65 -13.46 -27.37
N ALA A 194 0.88 -12.97 -28.59
CA ALA A 194 2.13 -12.32 -28.99
C ALA A 194 2.44 -11.03 -28.18
N ASN A 195 1.42 -10.34 -27.67
CA ASN A 195 1.56 -9.11 -26.87
C ASN A 195 1.71 -9.38 -25.37
N ALA A 196 1.73 -10.65 -24.93
CA ALA A 196 1.92 -10.99 -23.53
C ALA A 196 3.34 -10.66 -23.09
N THR A 197 3.48 -9.96 -21.98
CA THR A 197 4.79 -9.68 -21.38
C THR A 197 4.95 -10.44 -20.08
N VAL A 198 6.07 -11.15 -19.94
CA VAL A 198 6.43 -11.87 -18.72
C VAL A 198 7.59 -11.17 -18.05
N LYS A 199 7.45 -10.84 -16.76
CA LYS A 199 8.52 -10.26 -15.95
C LYS A 199 8.68 -11.02 -14.64
N GLY A 200 9.91 -11.35 -14.29
CA GLY A 200 10.30 -11.84 -12.99
C GLY A 200 10.07 -10.78 -11.92
N ARG A 201 9.58 -11.21 -10.77
CA ARG A 201 9.32 -10.39 -9.59
C ARG A 201 10.02 -11.02 -8.40
N GLN A 202 10.96 -10.27 -7.83
CA GLN A 202 11.55 -10.59 -6.55
C GLN A 202 10.65 -10.10 -5.42
N LYS A 203 10.45 -10.90 -4.38
CA LYS A 203 9.78 -10.42 -3.16
C LYS A 203 10.69 -9.47 -2.38
N LYS A 204 10.12 -8.40 -1.85
CA LYS A 204 10.85 -7.45 -1.00
C LYS A 204 11.24 -8.06 0.36
N PRO A 205 12.30 -7.58 1.03
CA PRO A 205 12.80 -8.08 2.31
C PRO A 205 11.72 -8.19 3.40
N TYR A 206 10.87 -7.17 3.57
CA TYR A 206 9.83 -7.22 4.61
C TYR A 206 8.79 -8.33 4.37
N SER A 207 8.36 -8.52 3.11
CA SER A 207 7.45 -9.61 2.74
C SER A 207 8.05 -10.99 3.05
N VAL A 208 9.35 -11.15 2.82
CA VAL A 208 10.10 -12.36 3.16
C VAL A 208 10.16 -12.55 4.67
N PHE A 209 10.55 -11.51 5.42
CA PHE A 209 10.60 -11.52 6.87
C PHE A 209 9.26 -11.92 7.50
N ARG A 210 8.18 -11.25 7.10
CA ARG A 210 6.81 -11.52 7.59
C ARG A 210 6.39 -12.96 7.31
N LYS A 211 6.78 -13.50 6.15
CA LYS A 211 6.49 -14.88 5.79
C LYS A 211 7.28 -15.89 6.61
N MET A 212 8.57 -15.62 6.86
CA MET A 212 9.39 -16.46 7.74
C MET A 212 8.81 -16.52 9.14
N GLN A 213 8.39 -15.36 9.68
CA GLN A 213 7.80 -15.26 11.02
C GLN A 213 6.45 -15.97 11.12
N SER A 214 5.53 -15.73 10.18
CA SER A 214 4.16 -16.30 10.24
C SER A 214 4.10 -17.81 10.01
N LYS A 215 5.09 -18.39 9.34
CA LYS A 215 5.12 -19.83 9.02
C LYS A 215 6.21 -20.59 9.77
N SER A 216 6.97 -19.90 10.63
CA SER A 216 8.15 -20.45 11.32
C SER A 216 9.10 -21.19 10.37
N LEU A 217 9.30 -20.62 9.17
CA LEU A 217 10.12 -21.22 8.10
C LEU A 217 11.52 -20.63 8.10
N SER A 218 12.52 -21.48 7.84
CA SER A 218 13.86 -20.99 7.49
C SER A 218 13.86 -20.39 6.09
N PHE A 219 14.85 -19.53 5.79
CA PHE A 219 14.96 -18.89 4.48
C PHE A 219 15.13 -19.92 3.36
N GLU A 220 15.87 -21.01 3.62
CA GLU A 220 16.17 -22.08 2.66
C GLU A 220 14.91 -22.87 2.27
N GLN A 221 13.88 -22.84 3.11
CA GLN A 221 12.59 -23.48 2.86
C GLN A 221 11.62 -22.60 2.05
N LEU A 222 11.99 -21.35 1.76
CA LEU A 222 11.18 -20.43 0.97
C LEU A 222 11.25 -20.80 -0.51
N SER A 223 10.33 -21.67 -0.94
CA SER A 223 10.21 -22.08 -2.34
C SER A 223 9.64 -21.00 -3.28
N ASP A 224 9.33 -19.79 -2.77
CA ASP A 224 8.55 -18.75 -3.46
C ASP A 224 9.15 -17.36 -3.29
N VAL A 225 10.49 -17.27 -3.28
CA VAL A 225 11.20 -15.98 -3.30
C VAL A 225 10.98 -15.26 -4.64
N TRP A 226 10.83 -16.03 -5.71
CA TRP A 226 10.60 -15.55 -7.08
C TRP A 226 9.19 -15.89 -7.53
N GLY A 227 8.55 -14.90 -8.15
CA GLY A 227 7.36 -15.12 -8.96
C GLY A 227 7.53 -14.50 -10.33
N PHE A 228 6.59 -14.76 -11.23
CA PHE A 228 6.53 -14.10 -12.53
C PHE A 228 5.16 -13.49 -12.71
N ARG A 229 5.15 -12.31 -13.31
CA ARG A 229 3.97 -11.55 -13.66
C ARG A 229 3.79 -11.63 -15.16
N VAL A 230 2.67 -12.22 -15.58
CA VAL A 230 2.23 -12.26 -16.97
C VAL A 230 1.19 -11.16 -17.15
N MET A 231 1.46 -10.26 -18.09
CA MET A 231 0.57 -9.14 -18.40
C MET A 231 0.05 -9.28 -19.82
N VAL A 232 -1.27 -9.17 -19.97
CA VAL A 232 -2.00 -9.27 -21.24
C VAL A 232 -2.94 -8.06 -21.41
N ASP A 233 -3.64 -7.95 -22.53
CA ASP A 233 -4.50 -6.80 -22.82
C ASP A 233 -5.92 -7.01 -22.28
N MET A 234 -6.48 -8.20 -22.48
CA MET A 234 -7.89 -8.49 -22.20
C MET A 234 -8.07 -9.60 -21.16
N VAL A 235 -9.22 -9.57 -20.48
CA VAL A 235 -9.55 -10.57 -19.45
C VAL A 235 -9.61 -12.00 -20.01
N PRO A 236 -10.21 -12.29 -21.18
CA PRO A 236 -10.18 -13.63 -21.75
C PRO A 236 -8.76 -14.16 -21.97
N GLU A 237 -7.81 -13.30 -22.33
CA GLU A 237 -6.41 -13.67 -22.53
C GLU A 237 -5.74 -14.13 -21.23
N CYS A 238 -6.20 -13.64 -20.06
CA CYS A 238 -5.71 -14.13 -18.77
C CYS A 238 -6.05 -15.62 -18.58
N TYR A 239 -7.26 -16.02 -18.96
CA TYR A 239 -7.71 -17.41 -18.87
C TYR A 239 -7.09 -18.28 -19.96
N THR A 240 -6.88 -17.75 -21.16
CA THR A 240 -6.12 -18.44 -22.22
C THR A 240 -4.69 -18.69 -21.76
N ALA A 241 -4.00 -17.68 -21.22
CA ALA A 241 -2.65 -17.83 -20.67
C ALA A 241 -2.61 -18.87 -19.54
N LEU A 242 -3.58 -18.85 -18.63
CA LEU A 242 -3.72 -19.86 -17.58
C LEU A 242 -3.82 -21.28 -18.16
N GLY A 243 -4.68 -21.48 -19.16
CA GLY A 243 -4.88 -22.77 -19.81
C GLY A 243 -3.63 -23.29 -20.50
N ILE A 244 -2.91 -22.42 -21.23
CA ILE A 244 -1.63 -22.74 -21.87
C ILE A 244 -0.62 -23.21 -20.81
N ILE A 245 -0.48 -22.44 -19.73
CA ILE A 245 0.48 -22.71 -18.65
C ILE A 245 0.15 -24.04 -17.92
N HIS A 246 -1.11 -24.27 -17.58
CA HIS A 246 -1.55 -25.49 -16.87
C HIS A 246 -1.50 -26.74 -17.74
N THR A 247 -1.57 -26.60 -19.06
CA THR A 247 -1.39 -27.72 -19.99
C THR A 247 0.09 -28.09 -20.14
N ARG A 248 0.99 -27.10 -20.07
CA ARG A 248 2.44 -27.30 -20.18
C ARG A 248 3.08 -27.81 -18.89
N TRP A 249 2.66 -27.31 -17.73
CA TRP A 249 3.25 -27.61 -16.43
C TRP A 249 2.22 -28.02 -15.39
N ARG A 250 2.63 -28.92 -14.49
CA ARG A 250 1.78 -29.40 -13.40
C ARG A 250 1.52 -28.31 -12.37
N VAL A 251 0.24 -28.04 -12.09
CA VAL A 251 -0.18 -27.14 -11.01
C VAL A 251 0.06 -27.78 -9.63
N VAL A 252 0.42 -26.95 -8.65
CA VAL A 252 0.49 -27.36 -7.25
C VAL A 252 -0.92 -27.26 -6.64
N PRO A 253 -1.50 -28.37 -6.12
CA PRO A 253 -2.84 -28.36 -5.55
C PRO A 253 -3.00 -27.33 -4.42
N GLY A 254 -4.17 -26.68 -4.35
CA GLY A 254 -4.48 -25.67 -3.33
C GLY A 254 -3.73 -24.34 -3.48
N ARG A 255 -2.96 -24.14 -4.56
CA ARG A 255 -2.22 -22.90 -4.85
C ARG A 255 -2.76 -22.13 -6.05
N PHE A 256 -4.03 -22.33 -6.38
CA PHE A 256 -4.75 -21.58 -7.41
C PHE A 256 -5.77 -20.65 -6.75
N LYS A 257 -5.82 -19.39 -7.18
CA LYS A 257 -6.81 -18.40 -6.75
C LYS A 257 -7.19 -17.51 -7.91
N ASP A 258 -8.50 -17.36 -8.15
CA ASP A 258 -9.04 -16.49 -9.19
C ASP A 258 -9.56 -15.19 -8.58
N TYR A 259 -8.69 -14.18 -8.48
CA TYR A 259 -9.09 -12.84 -8.03
C TYR A 259 -9.67 -11.98 -9.17
N ILE A 260 -9.75 -12.49 -10.40
CA ILE A 260 -10.49 -11.79 -11.46
C ILE A 260 -11.99 -12.00 -11.24
N SER A 261 -12.41 -13.25 -11.01
CA SER A 261 -13.80 -13.63 -10.71
C SER A 261 -14.23 -13.23 -9.30
N THR A 262 -13.32 -13.33 -8.33
CA THR A 262 -13.55 -12.91 -6.94
C THR A 262 -12.53 -11.84 -6.51
N PRO A 263 -12.71 -10.57 -6.95
CA PRO A 263 -11.82 -9.48 -6.58
C PRO A 263 -11.69 -9.34 -5.06
N LYS A 264 -10.53 -8.87 -4.60
CA LYS A 264 -10.37 -8.51 -3.19
C LYS A 264 -11.13 -7.22 -2.89
N GLN A 265 -11.33 -6.92 -1.60
CA GLN A 265 -12.00 -5.71 -1.14
C GLN A 265 -11.32 -4.42 -1.61
N ASN A 266 -10.02 -4.45 -1.88
CA ASN A 266 -9.24 -3.34 -2.39
C ASN A 266 -9.21 -3.25 -3.94
N ASP A 267 -10.21 -3.84 -4.60
CA ASP A 267 -10.36 -3.94 -6.06
C ASP A 267 -9.20 -4.68 -6.78
N TYR A 268 -8.32 -5.35 -6.04
CA TYR A 268 -7.23 -6.15 -6.60
C TYR A 268 -7.76 -7.33 -7.42
N GLN A 269 -7.30 -7.43 -8.67
CA GLN A 269 -7.63 -8.50 -9.61
C GLN A 269 -6.37 -9.11 -10.24
N SER A 270 -6.27 -10.44 -10.19
CA SER A 270 -5.21 -11.25 -10.81
C SER A 270 -5.52 -12.74 -10.64
N ILE A 271 -5.09 -13.58 -11.57
CA ILE A 271 -5.07 -15.02 -11.36
C ILE A 271 -3.74 -15.38 -10.72
N HIS A 272 -3.79 -16.04 -9.56
CA HIS A 272 -2.61 -16.56 -8.88
C HIS A 272 -2.56 -18.06 -9.05
N THR A 273 -1.43 -18.58 -9.52
CA THR A 273 -1.22 -20.03 -9.60
C THR A 273 0.22 -20.37 -9.27
N THR A 274 0.45 -21.54 -8.68
CA THR A 274 1.80 -22.09 -8.51
C THR A 274 1.93 -23.35 -9.34
N ILE A 275 2.97 -23.40 -10.17
CA ILE A 275 3.29 -24.56 -11.01
C ILE A 275 4.62 -25.17 -10.59
N VAL A 276 4.84 -26.43 -10.95
CA VAL A 276 6.17 -27.05 -11.00
C VAL A 276 6.71 -26.80 -12.41
N GLY A 277 7.46 -25.71 -12.54
CA GLY A 277 7.93 -25.20 -13.82
C GLY A 277 9.20 -25.89 -14.33
N PRO A 278 9.89 -25.24 -15.29
CA PRO A 278 11.16 -25.71 -15.82
C PRO A 278 12.18 -26.01 -14.69
N ALA A 279 13.04 -27.00 -14.91
CA ALA A 279 14.02 -27.46 -13.90
C ALA A 279 13.42 -27.96 -12.56
N ARG A 280 12.14 -28.38 -12.54
CA ARG A 280 11.42 -28.89 -11.35
C ARG A 280 11.30 -27.89 -10.19
N GLN A 281 11.44 -26.60 -10.46
CA GLN A 281 11.27 -25.57 -9.45
C GLN A 281 9.80 -25.18 -9.28
N ARG A 282 9.43 -24.75 -8.07
CA ARG A 282 8.10 -24.18 -7.82
C ARG A 282 8.11 -22.73 -8.25
N ILE A 283 7.16 -22.35 -9.10
CA ILE A 283 7.07 -21.02 -9.67
C ILE A 283 5.70 -20.44 -9.34
N GLU A 284 5.69 -19.29 -8.67
CA GLU A 284 4.47 -18.51 -8.44
C GLU A 284 4.22 -17.60 -9.64
N LEU A 285 3.01 -17.67 -10.21
CA LEU A 285 2.60 -16.90 -11.38
C LEU A 285 1.42 -16.01 -11.02
N GLN A 286 1.48 -14.77 -11.50
CA GLN A 286 0.39 -13.80 -11.44
C GLN A 286 0.02 -13.41 -12.87
N ILE A 287 -1.22 -13.66 -13.28
CA ILE A 287 -1.70 -13.36 -14.64
C ILE A 287 -2.79 -12.29 -14.53
N ARG A 288 -2.59 -11.16 -15.18
CA ARG A 288 -3.54 -10.05 -15.15
C ARG A 288 -3.45 -9.17 -16.38
N THR A 289 -4.46 -8.35 -16.61
CA THR A 289 -4.41 -7.35 -17.69
C THR A 289 -3.51 -6.17 -17.32
N ARG A 290 -3.09 -5.36 -18.30
CA ARG A 290 -2.39 -4.09 -18.06
C ARG A 290 -3.21 -3.15 -17.16
N ARG A 291 -4.52 -3.02 -17.41
CA ARG A 291 -5.42 -2.23 -16.55
C ARG A 291 -5.47 -2.76 -15.11
N MET A 292 -5.55 -4.08 -14.93
CA MET A 292 -5.51 -4.69 -13.59
C MET A 292 -4.15 -4.52 -12.91
N HIS A 293 -3.06 -4.44 -13.70
CA HIS A 293 -1.75 -4.10 -13.17
C HIS A 293 -1.73 -2.67 -12.64
N ASP A 294 -2.24 -1.68 -13.38
CA ASP A 294 -2.30 -0.29 -12.93
C ASP A 294 -3.13 -0.14 -11.65
N ILE A 295 -4.30 -0.79 -11.57
CA ILE A 295 -5.13 -0.82 -10.35
C ILE A 295 -4.37 -1.47 -9.20
N ALA A 296 -3.59 -2.52 -9.45
CA ALA A 296 -2.85 -3.18 -8.38
C ALA A 296 -1.64 -2.37 -7.90
N GLU A 297 -0.98 -1.57 -8.73
CA GLU A 297 0.16 -0.75 -8.27
C GLU A 297 -0.34 0.56 -7.61
N TYR A 298 -1.31 1.24 -8.23
CA TYR A 298 -1.78 2.58 -7.81
C TYR A 298 -3.10 2.57 -7.02
N GLY A 299 -3.79 1.44 -6.94
CA GLY A 299 -5.02 1.31 -6.16
C GLY A 299 -6.10 2.31 -6.58
N ILE A 300 -6.66 2.98 -5.58
CA ILE A 300 -7.67 4.02 -5.75
C ILE A 300 -7.24 5.16 -6.69
N ALA A 301 -5.94 5.49 -6.76
CA ALA A 301 -5.42 6.53 -7.65
C ALA A 301 -5.53 6.15 -9.14
N ALA A 302 -5.65 4.86 -9.46
CA ALA A 302 -5.86 4.42 -10.84
C ALA A 302 -7.29 4.68 -11.35
N HIS A 303 -8.26 4.98 -10.47
CA HIS A 303 -9.66 5.15 -10.85
C HIS A 303 -9.89 6.49 -11.59
N THR A 304 -10.68 6.43 -12.67
CA THR A 304 -10.98 7.57 -13.56
C THR A 304 -11.58 8.78 -12.84
N LEU A 305 -12.21 8.60 -11.68
CA LEU A 305 -12.79 9.71 -10.90
C LEU A 305 -11.76 10.74 -10.42
N TYR A 306 -10.50 10.34 -10.33
CA TYR A 306 -9.41 11.17 -9.79
C TYR A 306 -8.37 11.54 -10.87
N LYS A 307 -8.63 11.17 -12.13
CA LYS A 307 -7.87 11.58 -13.32
C LYS A 307 -8.70 12.61 -14.07
N ASP A 308 -8.15 13.78 -14.34
CA ASP A 308 -8.86 14.86 -15.03
C ASP A 308 -9.47 14.38 -16.38
N GLY A 309 -10.70 14.83 -16.68
CA GLY A 309 -11.24 14.76 -18.05
C GLY A 309 -12.67 14.27 -18.27
N THR A 310 -13.47 13.95 -17.24
CA THR A 310 -14.91 13.69 -17.46
C THR A 310 -15.78 14.53 -16.55
N ASN A 311 -16.67 15.34 -17.14
CA ASN A 311 -17.86 15.89 -16.48
C ASN A 311 -18.75 14.70 -16.07
N VAL A 312 -18.45 14.07 -14.95
CA VAL A 312 -19.27 13.02 -14.37
C VAL A 312 -20.37 13.70 -13.58
N SER A 313 -21.62 13.49 -13.98
CA SER A 313 -22.79 13.91 -13.21
C SER A 313 -22.68 13.36 -11.77
N PRO A 314 -23.06 14.13 -10.73
CA PRO A 314 -22.87 13.72 -9.34
C PRO A 314 -23.44 12.34 -8.98
N GLY A 315 -24.49 11.87 -9.67
CA GLY A 315 -25.04 10.51 -9.50
C GLY A 315 -24.19 9.37 -10.09
N ASP A 316 -23.35 9.62 -11.09
CA ASP A 316 -22.45 8.61 -11.68
C ASP A 316 -21.11 8.51 -10.92
N ALA A 317 -20.77 9.53 -10.14
CA ALA A 317 -19.54 9.57 -9.34
C ALA A 317 -19.58 8.58 -8.17
N GLU A 318 -20.73 8.45 -7.48
CA GLU A 318 -20.91 7.47 -6.40
C GLU A 318 -20.93 6.02 -6.90
N ALA A 319 -21.48 5.76 -8.10
CA ALA A 319 -21.48 4.42 -8.71
C ALA A 319 -20.07 3.94 -9.07
N ARG A 320 -19.15 4.85 -9.41
CA ARG A 320 -17.77 4.56 -9.83
C ARG A 320 -16.72 4.60 -8.71
N GLN A 321 -17.12 4.96 -7.49
CA GLN A 321 -16.20 4.95 -6.34
C GLN A 321 -15.69 3.53 -6.07
N SER A 322 -14.38 3.41 -5.86
CA SER A 322 -13.69 2.18 -5.48
C SER A 322 -14.40 1.51 -4.29
N SER A 323 -14.56 0.19 -4.35
CA SER A 323 -15.16 -0.60 -3.27
C SER A 323 -14.37 -0.43 -1.96
N ALA A 324 -13.05 -0.31 -2.11
CA ALA A 324 -12.11 -0.06 -1.03
C ALA A 324 -12.45 1.20 -0.23
N TYR A 325 -12.75 2.29 -0.93
CA TYR A 325 -13.06 3.57 -0.31
C TYR A 325 -14.44 3.59 0.31
N LYS A 326 -15.45 3.05 -0.38
CA LYS A 326 -16.79 2.90 0.19
C LYS A 326 -16.74 2.14 1.52
N GLY A 327 -16.03 1.01 1.54
CA GLY A 327 -15.85 0.22 2.75
C GLY A 327 -15.10 0.99 3.86
N LEU A 328 -14.05 1.74 3.53
CA LEU A 328 -13.35 2.56 4.52
C LEU A 328 -14.24 3.68 5.07
N ARG A 329 -14.96 4.40 4.20
CA ARG A 329 -15.85 5.50 4.56
C ARG A 329 -16.96 5.03 5.50
N THR A 330 -17.65 3.94 5.16
CA THR A 330 -18.70 3.35 6.02
C THR A 330 -18.14 2.92 7.37
N THR A 331 -16.94 2.33 7.42
CA THR A 331 -16.28 2.00 8.69
C THR A 331 -16.01 3.25 9.52
N ILE A 332 -15.47 4.31 8.92
CA ILE A 332 -15.14 5.55 9.64
C ILE A 332 -16.41 6.24 10.16
N GLU A 333 -17.45 6.35 9.33
CA GLU A 333 -18.75 6.94 9.72
C GLU A 333 -19.38 6.17 10.88
N SER A 334 -19.36 4.83 10.84
CA SER A 334 -19.88 3.99 11.94
C SER A 334 -19.07 4.11 13.22
N LEU A 335 -17.75 4.29 13.14
CA LEU A 335 -16.90 4.44 14.32
C LEU A 335 -16.95 5.85 14.90
N ALA A 336 -17.27 6.86 14.09
CA ALA A 336 -17.32 8.26 14.51
C ALA A 336 -18.41 8.55 15.57
N GLU A 337 -19.38 7.66 15.73
CA GLU A 337 -20.46 7.75 16.72
C GLU A 337 -20.04 7.37 18.16
N GLY A 338 -18.81 6.91 18.38
CA GLY A 338 -18.29 6.56 19.71
C GLY A 338 -17.65 7.73 20.49
N ASP A 339 -17.85 7.78 21.81
CA ASP A 339 -17.44 8.90 22.67
C ASP A 339 -15.93 8.95 23.02
N ASN A 340 -15.15 7.88 22.78
CA ASN A 340 -13.73 7.81 23.20
C ASN A 340 -12.73 7.71 22.02
N PRO A 341 -11.87 8.73 21.79
CA PRO A 341 -10.86 8.72 20.72
C PRO A 341 -9.83 7.59 20.80
N GLU A 342 -9.47 7.11 22.00
CA GLU A 342 -8.52 5.99 22.12
C GLU A 342 -9.13 4.67 21.68
N GLU A 343 -10.41 4.42 22.02
CA GLU A 343 -11.14 3.26 21.54
C GLU A 343 -11.36 3.34 20.04
N PHE A 344 -11.73 4.52 19.53
CA PHE A 344 -11.84 4.77 18.09
C PHE A 344 -10.56 4.40 17.34
N LEU A 345 -9.40 4.81 17.87
CA LEU A 345 -8.09 4.49 17.28
C LEU A 345 -7.85 2.98 17.23
N GLU A 346 -8.08 2.27 18.34
CA GLU A 346 -7.86 0.84 18.40
C GLU A 346 -8.84 0.10 17.48
N HIS A 347 -10.14 0.40 17.53
CA HIS A 347 -11.15 -0.17 16.62
C HIS A 347 -10.85 0.11 15.15
N THR A 348 -10.38 1.31 14.82
CA THR A 348 -10.00 1.61 13.44
C THR A 348 -8.79 0.77 13.02
N LYS A 349 -7.77 0.63 13.87
CA LYS A 349 -6.66 -0.29 13.58
C LYS A 349 -7.21 -1.70 13.31
N LEU A 350 -8.08 -2.23 14.16
CA LEU A 350 -8.68 -3.57 13.94
C LEU A 350 -9.24 -3.74 12.53
N GLU A 351 -10.01 -2.75 12.09
CA GLU A 351 -10.62 -2.75 10.77
C GLU A 351 -9.58 -2.61 9.66
N LEU A 352 -8.56 -1.76 9.82
CA LEU A 352 -7.54 -1.53 8.80
C LEU A 352 -6.71 -2.78 8.44
N PHE A 353 -6.58 -3.74 9.36
CA PHE A 353 -5.82 -4.96 9.15
C PHE A 353 -6.72 -6.17 8.85
N GLN A 354 -7.11 -6.31 7.58
CA GLN A 354 -8.04 -7.35 7.11
C GLN A 354 -7.50 -8.80 7.21
N ASP A 355 -6.17 -8.97 7.33
CA ASP A 355 -5.49 -10.28 7.36
C ASP A 355 -5.12 -10.73 8.80
N GLN A 356 -5.42 -9.92 9.81
CA GLN A 356 -5.09 -10.19 11.20
C GLN A 356 -6.37 -10.29 12.05
N VAL A 357 -6.35 -11.20 13.01
CA VAL A 357 -7.32 -11.25 14.10
C VAL A 357 -6.68 -10.64 15.32
N TYR A 358 -7.46 -9.91 16.10
CA TYR A 358 -6.95 -9.22 17.27
C TYR A 358 -7.58 -9.78 18.52
N CYS A 359 -6.75 -10.05 19.51
CA CYS A 359 -7.17 -10.53 20.80
C CYS A 359 -6.85 -9.49 21.87
N PHE A 360 -7.87 -9.16 22.67
CA PHE A 360 -7.69 -8.35 23.86
C PHE A 360 -7.19 -9.22 25.01
N THR A 361 -6.12 -8.78 25.67
CA THR A 361 -5.75 -9.34 26.97
C THR A 361 -6.71 -8.86 28.05
N PRO A 362 -6.82 -9.56 29.20
CA PRO A 362 -7.60 -9.10 30.34
C PRO A 362 -7.20 -7.72 30.89
N LYS A 363 -5.98 -7.23 30.57
CA LYS A 363 -5.48 -5.90 30.94
C LYS A 363 -5.70 -4.83 29.86
N GLY A 364 -6.50 -5.14 28.82
CA GLY A 364 -6.82 -4.21 27.74
C GLY A 364 -5.70 -4.03 26.70
N LYS A 365 -4.59 -4.76 26.79
CA LYS A 365 -3.55 -4.76 25.75
C LYS A 365 -4.06 -5.52 24.52
N LEU A 366 -3.94 -4.90 23.35
CA LEU A 366 -4.26 -5.50 22.06
C LEU A 366 -3.08 -6.32 21.52
N ILE A 367 -3.33 -7.54 21.05
CA ILE A 367 -2.33 -8.40 20.40
C ILE A 367 -2.85 -8.78 19.01
N ALA A 368 -2.05 -8.50 17.98
CA ALA A 368 -2.34 -8.85 16.59
C ALA A 368 -1.83 -10.27 16.28
N LEU A 369 -2.71 -11.12 15.74
CA LEU A 369 -2.39 -12.48 15.34
C LEU A 369 -2.83 -12.73 13.88
N PRO A 370 -2.22 -13.67 13.16
CA PRO A 370 -2.68 -14.03 11.82
C PRO A 370 -4.08 -14.65 11.85
N ARG A 371 -4.91 -14.40 10.84
CA ARG A 371 -6.25 -15.01 10.74
C ARG A 371 -6.16 -16.55 10.81
N GLY A 372 -6.90 -17.14 11.74
CA GLY A 372 -6.85 -18.58 12.04
C GLY A 372 -5.87 -18.96 13.16
N ALA A 373 -5.24 -18.00 13.82
CA ALA A 373 -4.45 -18.22 15.02
C ALA A 373 -5.27 -18.85 16.15
N THR A 374 -4.59 -19.65 16.96
CA THR A 374 -5.16 -20.39 18.08
C THR A 374 -4.82 -19.71 19.41
N PRO A 375 -5.49 -20.09 20.52
CA PRO A 375 -5.09 -19.62 21.86
C PRO A 375 -3.63 -19.92 22.24
N ILE A 376 -2.99 -20.90 21.59
CA ILE A 376 -1.56 -21.20 21.79
C ILE A 376 -0.66 -20.13 21.16
N ASP A 377 -1.07 -19.57 20.01
CA ASP A 377 -0.33 -18.47 19.37
C ASP A 377 -0.51 -17.14 20.13
N PHE A 378 -1.59 -17.01 20.90
CA PHE A 378 -1.88 -15.86 21.76
C PHE A 378 -1.14 -15.89 23.10
N ALA A 379 -0.92 -17.08 23.66
CA ALA A 379 -0.20 -17.30 24.91
C ALA A 379 1.31 -17.09 24.72
#